data_AF-A0A0B5ES76-F1
#
_entry.id   AF-A0A0B5ES76-F1
#
_cell.length_a   1.000
_cell.length_b   1.000
_cell.length_c   1.000
_cell.angle_alpha   90.00
_cell.angle_beta   90.00
_cell.angle_gamma   90.00
#
_symmetry.space_group_name_H-M   'P 1'
#
loop_
_entity.id
_entity.type
_entity.pdbx_description
1 polymer ?
#
loop_
_entity_poly.entity_id
_entity_poly.type
_entity_poly.pdbx_seq_one_letter_code
_entity_poly.pdbx_strand_id
1 'polypeptide(L)'
;MSLQPSLRRGALAATALAFCVGALGACAAGNNAQTLEIKPDNARAQVGDIKVQNALVIAQPERESKGPAVIAAKLFNNGDRDQVLESVSAGGERAELKPAKGEKTAGKLVVPAHGALILGGKDNASVSLRTLPESIQLGDASPVTFTFSRTGDVKLDSFVVPAEGEFTKWGPEKVPSQPTKPPAESGKPSGSASPSADPQASASATGSPSPGESQGAEGQGGSGIAPGEHDPAGDAGH
;
A
#
# COMPACT_ATOMS: atom_id res chain seq x y z
N MET A 1 -28.02 20.55 -71.60
CA MET A 1 -27.75 19.45 -70.64
C MET A 1 -28.07 19.94 -69.23
N SER A 2 -29.32 19.78 -68.79
CA SER A 2 -29.74 20.16 -67.44
C SER A 2 -29.38 19.04 -66.48
N LEU A 3 -28.40 19.28 -65.60
CA LEU A 3 -28.06 18.34 -64.52
C LEU A 3 -29.29 18.14 -63.63
N GLN A 4 -29.71 16.89 -63.45
CA GLN A 4 -30.86 16.54 -62.65
C GLN A 4 -30.72 17.11 -61.22
N PRO A 5 -31.75 17.79 -60.67
CA PRO A 5 -31.75 18.41 -59.34
C PRO A 5 -31.44 17.45 -58.17
N SER A 6 -31.53 16.14 -58.40
CA SER A 6 -31.31 15.09 -57.41
C SER A 6 -29.83 14.92 -57.02
N LEU A 7 -28.89 15.05 -57.96
CA LEU A 7 -27.44 14.91 -57.65
C LEU A 7 -26.91 16.08 -56.80
N ARG A 8 -27.43 17.29 -57.03
CA ARG A 8 -27.01 18.49 -56.28
C ARG A 8 -27.48 18.47 -54.82
N ARG A 9 -28.64 17.86 -54.56
CA ARG A 9 -29.18 17.71 -53.19
C ARG A 9 -28.49 16.57 -52.43
N GLY A 10 -28.10 15.50 -53.11
CA GLY A 10 -27.34 14.40 -52.50
C GLY A 10 -25.94 14.80 -52.06
N ALA A 11 -25.23 15.61 -52.85
CA ALA A 11 -23.88 16.09 -52.52
C ALA A 11 -23.87 16.98 -51.25
N LEU A 12 -24.86 17.86 -51.10
CA LEU A 12 -24.98 18.75 -49.93
C LEU A 12 -25.26 17.98 -48.63
N ALA A 13 -26.11 16.94 -48.70
CA ALA A 13 -26.37 16.07 -47.56
C ALA A 13 -25.12 15.26 -47.16
N ALA A 14 -24.34 14.79 -48.13
CA ALA A 14 -23.11 14.05 -47.88
C ALA A 14 -22.02 14.91 -47.21
N THR A 15 -21.87 16.19 -47.61
CA THR A 15 -20.90 17.10 -46.98
C THR A 15 -21.27 17.48 -45.55
N ALA A 16 -22.57 17.62 -45.25
CA ALA A 16 -23.03 17.89 -43.89
C ALA A 16 -22.73 16.71 -42.95
N LEU A 17 -22.96 15.48 -43.41
CA LEU A 17 -22.62 14.28 -42.63
C LEU A 17 -21.11 14.12 -42.43
N ALA A 18 -20.30 14.38 -43.47
CA ALA A 18 -18.84 14.31 -43.36
C ALA A 18 -18.28 15.37 -42.37
N PHE A 19 -18.82 16.60 -42.38
CA PHE A 19 -18.43 17.65 -41.44
C PHE A 19 -18.84 17.33 -39.99
N CYS A 20 -20.04 16.78 -39.79
CA CYS A 20 -20.50 16.34 -38.47
C CYS A 20 -19.61 15.22 -37.89
N VAL A 21 -19.16 14.25 -38.70
CA VAL A 21 -18.26 13.19 -38.26
C VAL A 21 -16.87 13.74 -37.89
N GLY A 22 -16.34 14.69 -38.67
CA GLY A 22 -15.06 15.33 -38.36
C GLY A 22 -15.09 16.17 -37.08
N ALA A 23 -16.17 16.92 -36.85
CA ALA A 23 -16.33 17.77 -35.67
C ALA A 23 -16.58 16.98 -34.37
N LEU A 24 -17.32 15.86 -34.43
CA LEU A 24 -17.58 15.02 -33.26
C LEU A 24 -16.35 14.20 -32.83
N GLY A 25 -15.49 13.78 -33.78
CA GLY A 25 -14.27 13.03 -33.47
C GLY A 25 -13.15 13.86 -32.84
N ALA A 26 -13.17 15.18 -33.03
CA ALA A 26 -12.09 16.07 -32.58
C ALA A 26 -12.04 16.26 -31.05
N CYS A 27 -13.18 16.16 -30.34
CA CYS A 27 -13.20 16.28 -28.88
C CYS A 27 -12.77 15.00 -28.14
N ALA A 28 -12.85 13.83 -28.78
CA ALA A 28 -12.55 12.54 -28.14
C ALA A 28 -11.07 12.12 -28.27
N ALA A 29 -10.34 12.65 -29.25
CA ALA A 29 -8.96 12.25 -29.57
C ALA A 29 -7.94 13.41 -29.50
N GLY A 30 -8.33 14.56 -28.95
CA GLY A 30 -7.47 15.74 -28.82
C GLY A 30 -6.44 15.62 -27.70
N ASN A 31 -5.44 16.51 -27.71
CA ASN A 31 -4.38 16.60 -26.70
C ASN A 31 -4.88 16.89 -25.26
N ASN A 32 -6.17 17.23 -25.11
CA ASN A 32 -6.86 17.47 -23.84
C ASN A 32 -8.12 16.60 -23.72
N ALA A 33 -8.10 15.40 -24.30
CA ALA A 33 -9.22 14.48 -24.17
C ALA A 33 -9.39 14.07 -22.71
N GLN A 34 -10.64 14.03 -22.22
CA GLN A 34 -10.95 13.59 -20.86
C GLN A 34 -10.52 12.14 -20.59
N THR A 35 -10.31 11.34 -21.65
CA THR A 35 -9.74 9.99 -21.55
C THR A 35 -8.27 9.98 -21.10
N LEU A 36 -7.53 11.09 -21.26
CA LEU A 36 -6.17 11.25 -20.73
C LEU A 36 -6.14 11.51 -19.23
N GLU A 37 -7.27 11.94 -18.65
CA GLU A 37 -7.42 12.19 -17.21
C GLU A 37 -7.76 10.90 -16.43
N ILE A 38 -8.18 9.85 -17.13
CA ILE A 38 -8.40 8.53 -16.53
C ILE A 38 -7.03 7.93 -16.20
N LYS A 39 -6.73 7.85 -14.91
CA LYS A 39 -5.52 7.21 -14.40
C LYS A 39 -5.78 5.73 -14.19
N PRO A 40 -4.80 4.86 -14.52
CA PRO A 40 -4.84 3.47 -14.07
C PRO A 40 -5.02 3.42 -12.55
N ASP A 41 -5.84 2.49 -12.08
CA ASP A 41 -6.17 2.37 -10.66
C ASP A 41 -4.94 2.07 -9.79
N ASN A 42 -3.88 1.51 -10.37
CA ASN A 42 -2.66 1.16 -9.65
C ASN A 42 -1.58 2.23 -9.76
N ALA A 43 -0.80 2.34 -8.69
CA ALA A 43 0.17 3.41 -8.48
C ALA A 43 1.18 3.55 -9.64
N ARG A 44 1.48 4.80 -9.99
CA ARG A 44 2.43 5.18 -11.03
C ARG A 44 3.25 6.39 -10.62
N ALA A 45 4.56 6.33 -10.86
CA ALA A 45 5.46 7.47 -10.78
C ALA A 45 6.46 7.47 -11.94
N GLN A 46 7.03 8.64 -12.22
CA GLN A 46 8.09 8.80 -13.20
C GLN A 46 9.10 9.83 -12.70
N VAL A 47 10.39 9.48 -12.74
CA VAL A 47 11.51 10.38 -12.45
C VAL A 47 12.50 10.23 -13.59
N GLY A 48 12.72 11.32 -14.33
CA GLY A 48 13.45 11.28 -15.59
C GLY A 48 12.90 10.19 -16.52
N ASP A 49 13.79 9.31 -16.96
CA ASP A 49 13.47 8.23 -17.90
C ASP A 49 12.84 6.99 -17.25
N ILE A 50 12.91 6.86 -15.92
CA ILE A 50 12.38 5.70 -15.21
C ILE A 50 10.92 5.92 -14.85
N LYS A 51 10.10 4.94 -15.22
CA LYS A 51 8.68 4.89 -14.91
C LYS A 51 8.36 3.61 -14.14
N VAL A 52 7.75 3.77 -12.98
CA VAL A 52 7.19 2.67 -12.19
C VAL A 52 5.69 2.66 -12.42
N GLN A 53 5.14 1.50 -12.77
CA GLN A 53 3.71 1.31 -13.00
C GLN A 53 3.21 0.06 -12.30
N ASN A 54 1.92 0.06 -11.96
CA ASN A 54 1.24 -1.08 -11.38
C ASN A 54 1.91 -1.56 -10.07
N ALA A 55 2.36 -0.60 -9.25
CA ALA A 55 3.02 -0.93 -8.00
C ALA A 55 1.99 -1.32 -6.93
N LEU A 56 2.17 -2.48 -6.34
CA LEU A 56 1.30 -3.08 -5.32
C LEU A 56 2.15 -3.74 -4.24
N VAL A 57 1.71 -3.64 -2.99
CA VAL A 57 2.20 -4.46 -1.88
C VAL A 57 1.19 -5.58 -1.68
N ILE A 58 1.57 -6.81 -1.98
CA ILE A 58 0.71 -7.99 -1.89
C ILE A 58 1.05 -8.73 -0.61
N ALA A 59 0.15 -8.68 0.37
CA ALA A 59 0.31 -9.29 1.68
C ALA A 59 -0.40 -10.64 1.78
N GLN A 60 -0.18 -11.35 2.89
CA GLN A 60 -0.97 -12.54 3.21
C GLN A 60 -2.49 -12.22 3.21
N PRO A 61 -3.34 -13.19 2.88
CA PRO A 61 -4.78 -12.96 2.71
C PRO A 61 -5.49 -12.61 4.02
N GLU A 62 -5.05 -13.16 5.16
CA GLU A 62 -5.62 -12.82 6.46
C GLU A 62 -5.24 -11.39 6.90
N ARG A 63 -6.25 -10.55 7.19
CA ARG A 63 -6.09 -9.11 7.53
C ARG A 63 -5.06 -8.79 8.61
N GLU A 64 -4.97 -9.63 9.63
CA GLU A 64 -4.09 -9.42 10.80
C GLU A 64 -2.73 -10.09 10.64
N SER A 65 -2.47 -10.72 9.48
CA SER A 65 -1.24 -11.45 9.24
C SER A 65 -0.08 -10.50 9.00
N LYS A 66 0.93 -10.59 9.88
CA LYS A 66 2.24 -9.94 9.71
C LYS A 66 3.22 -10.79 8.91
N GLY A 67 2.71 -11.77 8.16
CA GLY A 67 3.51 -12.69 7.37
C GLY A 67 4.24 -12.01 6.20
N PRO A 68 4.93 -12.81 5.37
CA PRO A 68 5.67 -12.29 4.22
C PRO A 68 4.76 -11.50 3.27
N ALA A 69 5.34 -10.52 2.59
CA ALA A 69 4.67 -9.74 1.55
C ALA A 69 5.58 -9.59 0.32
N VAL A 70 4.96 -9.38 -0.85
CA VAL A 70 5.67 -9.20 -2.13
C VAL A 70 5.33 -7.84 -2.71
N ILE A 71 6.32 -7.13 -3.23
CA ILE A 71 6.12 -5.89 -3.97
C ILE A 71 6.12 -6.23 -5.46
N ALA A 72 4.97 -6.07 -6.11
CA ALA A 72 4.81 -6.27 -7.54
C ALA A 72 4.80 -4.91 -8.25
N ALA A 73 5.51 -4.81 -9.37
CA ALA A 73 5.55 -3.59 -10.19
C ALA A 73 6.10 -3.90 -11.59
N LYS A 74 5.83 -3.01 -12.54
CA LYS A 74 6.51 -2.97 -13.83
C LYS A 74 7.36 -1.72 -13.92
N LEU A 75 8.66 -1.91 -14.13
CA LEU A 75 9.65 -0.86 -14.25
C LEU A 75 9.97 -0.67 -15.72
N PHE A 76 9.87 0.55 -16.23
CA PHE A 76 10.25 0.91 -17.59
C PHE A 76 11.39 1.90 -17.55
N ASN A 77 12.33 1.75 -18.49
CA ASN A 77 13.43 2.67 -18.69
C ASN A 77 13.36 3.20 -20.12
N ASN A 78 12.97 4.46 -20.28
CA ASN A 78 12.89 5.12 -21.59
C ASN A 78 14.24 5.71 -22.03
N GLY A 79 15.26 5.64 -21.18
CA GLY A 79 16.58 6.21 -21.42
C GLY A 79 17.44 5.29 -22.27
N ASP A 80 18.60 5.81 -22.66
CA ASP A 80 19.59 5.16 -23.54
C ASP A 80 20.59 4.28 -22.78
N ARG A 81 20.53 4.23 -21.45
CA ARG A 81 21.42 3.45 -20.58
C ARG A 81 20.65 2.55 -19.64
N ASP A 82 21.18 1.35 -19.40
CA ASP A 82 20.68 0.44 -18.37
C ASP A 82 20.72 1.08 -16.98
N GLN A 83 19.69 0.77 -16.19
CA GLN A 83 19.57 1.11 -14.77
C GLN A 83 19.57 -0.19 -13.97
N VAL A 84 20.20 -0.17 -12.79
CA VAL A 84 20.12 -1.28 -11.84
C VAL A 84 19.14 -0.88 -10.74
N LEU A 85 18.19 -1.75 -10.42
CA LEU A 85 17.39 -1.61 -9.21
C LEU A 85 18.22 -2.08 -8.02
N GLU A 86 18.61 -1.15 -7.16
CA GLU A 86 19.52 -1.38 -6.05
C GLU A 86 18.78 -1.68 -4.75
N SER A 87 17.66 -0.99 -4.53
CA SER A 87 16.80 -1.16 -3.36
C SER A 87 15.33 -1.10 -3.74
N VAL A 88 14.52 -1.79 -2.97
CA VAL A 88 13.12 -1.43 -2.76
C VAL A 88 12.85 -1.39 -1.26
N SER A 89 12.12 -0.39 -0.79
CA SER A 89 11.67 -0.32 0.60
C SER A 89 10.20 0.07 0.69
N ALA A 90 9.50 -0.47 1.68
CA ALA A 90 8.12 -0.13 1.98
C ALA A 90 7.95 0.00 3.50
N GLY A 91 7.26 1.05 3.96
CA GLY A 91 7.03 1.24 5.41
C GLY A 91 8.33 1.37 6.22
N GLY A 92 9.41 1.86 5.59
CA GLY A 92 10.74 1.95 6.20
C GLY A 92 11.55 0.65 6.22
N GLU A 93 10.98 -0.49 5.83
CA GLU A 93 11.69 -1.77 5.74
C GLU A 93 12.24 -2.01 4.32
N ARG A 94 13.50 -2.48 4.24
CA ARG A 94 14.14 -2.85 2.96
C ARG A 94 13.73 -4.26 2.56
N ALA A 95 13.23 -4.40 1.33
CA ALA A 95 12.87 -5.68 0.78
C ALA A 95 14.12 -6.47 0.32
N GLU A 96 13.98 -7.80 0.30
CA GLU A 96 14.92 -8.71 -0.33
C GLU A 96 14.67 -8.76 -1.84
N LEU A 97 15.73 -8.60 -2.63
CA LEU A 97 15.69 -8.61 -4.09
C LEU A 97 16.28 -9.93 -4.59
N LYS A 98 15.57 -10.64 -5.47
CA LYS A 98 16.09 -11.82 -6.17
C LYS A 98 15.86 -11.68 -7.67
N PRO A 99 16.88 -11.94 -8.51
CA PRO A 99 16.74 -11.90 -9.97
C PRO A 99 15.79 -13.01 -10.47
N ALA A 100 15.33 -12.89 -11.72
CA ALA A 100 14.51 -13.91 -12.34
C ALA A 100 15.32 -15.22 -12.56
N LYS A 101 14.63 -16.35 -12.60
CA LYS A 101 15.29 -17.64 -12.82
C LYS A 101 15.89 -17.70 -14.22
N GLY A 102 17.19 -17.99 -14.31
CA GLY A 102 17.91 -18.07 -15.59
C GLY A 102 18.39 -16.74 -16.15
N GLU A 103 18.28 -15.66 -15.37
CA GLU A 103 18.79 -14.35 -15.75
C GLU A 103 20.34 -14.32 -15.74
N LYS A 104 20.94 -13.76 -16.80
CA LYS A 104 22.40 -13.75 -17.00
C LYS A 104 23.08 -12.52 -16.41
N THR A 105 22.36 -11.68 -15.67
CA THR A 105 22.76 -10.36 -15.17
C THR A 105 23.66 -10.42 -13.93
N ALA A 106 24.37 -11.53 -13.70
CA ALA A 106 25.25 -11.74 -12.55
C ALA A 106 24.58 -11.43 -11.19
N GLY A 107 23.28 -11.74 -11.07
CA GLY A 107 22.51 -11.53 -9.85
C GLY A 107 21.90 -10.14 -9.67
N LYS A 108 22.09 -9.22 -10.64
CA LYS A 108 21.57 -7.85 -10.57
C LYS A 108 20.19 -7.75 -11.23
N LEU A 109 19.31 -6.93 -10.67
CA LEU A 109 18.01 -6.61 -11.27
C LEU A 109 18.20 -5.41 -12.21
N VAL A 110 18.35 -5.68 -13.51
CA VAL A 110 18.61 -4.65 -14.52
C VAL A 110 17.30 -4.25 -15.21
N VAL A 111 17.05 -2.95 -15.34
CA VAL A 111 16.02 -2.39 -16.22
C VAL A 111 16.71 -1.92 -17.51
N PRO A 112 16.61 -2.68 -18.61
CA PRO A 112 17.37 -2.38 -19.83
C PRO A 112 16.99 -1.04 -20.45
N ALA A 113 17.93 -0.37 -21.12
CA ALA A 113 17.65 0.80 -21.95
C ALA A 113 16.52 0.51 -22.95
N HIS A 114 15.58 1.44 -23.08
CA HIS A 114 14.34 1.28 -23.87
C HIS A 114 13.54 0.00 -23.55
N GLY A 115 13.69 -0.54 -22.34
CA GLY A 115 13.18 -1.83 -21.94
C GLY A 115 12.36 -1.77 -20.65
N ALA A 116 12.05 -2.96 -20.15
CA ALA A 116 11.28 -3.11 -18.92
C ALA A 116 11.75 -4.31 -18.08
N LEU A 117 11.54 -4.20 -16.76
CA LEU A 117 11.68 -5.29 -15.79
C LEU A 117 10.34 -5.48 -15.08
N ILE A 118 9.91 -6.74 -14.94
CA ILE A 118 8.71 -7.11 -14.20
C ILE A 118 9.13 -7.66 -12.85
N LEU A 119 8.53 -7.15 -11.78
CA LEU A 119 8.71 -7.60 -10.41
C LEU A 119 7.47 -8.34 -9.92
N GLY A 120 7.67 -9.45 -9.23
CA GLY A 120 6.62 -10.29 -8.69
C GLY A 120 6.01 -11.24 -9.72
N GLY A 121 5.27 -12.23 -9.22
CA GLY A 121 4.71 -13.29 -10.06
C GLY A 121 5.72 -14.39 -10.40
N LYS A 122 5.18 -15.50 -10.90
CA LYS A 122 5.95 -16.70 -11.24
C LYS A 122 7.04 -16.39 -12.27
N ASP A 123 8.25 -16.90 -12.03
CA ASP A 123 9.44 -16.84 -12.91
C ASP A 123 10.01 -15.43 -13.16
N ASN A 124 9.44 -14.38 -12.57
CA ASN A 124 9.97 -13.01 -12.62
C ASN A 124 10.96 -12.75 -11.46
N ALA A 125 11.61 -11.58 -11.48
CA ALA A 125 12.39 -11.12 -10.34
C ALA A 125 11.48 -10.91 -9.12
N SER A 126 11.92 -11.31 -7.93
CA SER A 126 11.14 -11.17 -6.71
C SER A 126 11.63 -10.01 -5.85
N VAL A 127 10.68 -9.26 -5.30
CA VAL A 127 10.93 -8.27 -4.26
C VAL A 127 10.04 -8.61 -3.07
N SER A 128 10.63 -9.10 -1.98
CA SER A 128 9.87 -9.64 -0.85
C SER A 128 10.27 -9.02 0.47
N LEU A 129 9.28 -8.66 1.27
CA LEU A 129 9.42 -8.35 2.68
C LEU A 129 9.27 -9.64 3.49
N ARG A 130 10.14 -9.84 4.49
CA ARG A 130 10.07 -11.03 5.34
C ARG A 130 8.78 -11.02 6.18
N THR A 131 8.39 -9.84 6.61
CA THR A 131 7.18 -9.56 7.40
C THR A 131 6.56 -8.27 6.90
N LEU A 132 5.25 -8.14 6.99
CA LEU A 132 4.59 -6.87 6.71
C LEU A 132 4.88 -5.89 7.86
N PRO A 133 5.46 -4.69 7.60
CA PRO A 133 5.71 -3.69 8.62
C PRO A 133 4.40 -3.26 9.31
N GLU A 134 4.45 -2.95 10.60
CA GLU A 134 3.25 -2.52 11.35
C GLU A 134 2.64 -1.21 10.84
N SER A 135 3.44 -0.38 10.15
CA SER A 135 2.97 0.84 9.51
C SER A 135 2.19 0.58 8.22
N ILE A 136 2.11 -0.66 7.74
CA ILE A 136 1.44 -1.05 6.49
C ILE A 136 0.23 -1.92 6.85
N GLN A 137 -0.96 -1.50 6.44
CA GLN A 137 -2.21 -2.23 6.68
C GLN A 137 -2.89 -2.58 5.37
N LEU A 138 -3.62 -3.70 5.38
CA LEU A 138 -4.35 -4.17 4.21
C LEU A 138 -5.46 -3.16 3.82
N GLY A 139 -5.52 -2.78 2.55
CA GLY A 139 -6.46 -1.79 2.03
C GLY A 139 -5.93 -0.36 2.03
N ASP A 140 -4.80 -0.09 2.70
CA ASP A 140 -4.17 1.23 2.69
C ASP A 140 -3.32 1.45 1.44
N ALA A 141 -2.94 2.70 1.20
CA ALA A 141 -1.85 3.07 0.31
C ALA A 141 -0.60 3.35 1.16
N SER A 142 0.48 2.61 0.91
CA SER A 142 1.73 2.70 1.68
C SER A 142 2.87 3.21 0.82
N PRO A 143 3.76 4.06 1.36
CA PRO A 143 4.89 4.60 0.62
C PRO A 143 5.88 3.49 0.27
N VAL A 144 6.19 3.39 -1.02
CA VAL A 144 7.21 2.50 -1.57
C VAL A 144 8.27 3.34 -2.27
N THR A 145 9.53 3.01 -2.04
CA THR A 145 10.67 3.66 -2.71
C THR A 145 11.45 2.64 -3.51
N PHE A 146 11.64 2.90 -4.79
CA PHE A 146 12.51 2.15 -5.69
C PHE A 146 13.77 2.98 -5.93
N THR A 147 14.94 2.45 -5.59
CA THR A 147 16.22 3.16 -5.79
C THR A 147 16.96 2.58 -6.98
N PHE A 148 17.27 3.43 -7.95
CA PHE A 148 17.98 3.08 -9.18
C PHE A 148 19.38 3.67 -9.21
N SER A 149 20.32 2.95 -9.83
CA SER A 149 21.75 3.28 -9.81
C SER A 149 22.13 4.66 -10.35
N ARG A 150 21.35 5.26 -11.28
CA ARG A 150 21.61 6.63 -11.78
C ARG A 150 20.44 7.56 -11.56
N THR A 151 19.21 7.07 -11.71
CA THR A 151 18.02 7.90 -11.50
C THR A 151 17.80 8.24 -10.02
N GLY A 152 18.32 7.42 -9.10
CA GLY A 152 18.07 7.57 -7.68
C GLY A 152 16.66 7.09 -7.31
N ASP A 153 16.05 7.77 -6.36
CA ASP A 153 14.78 7.34 -5.78
C ASP A 153 13.56 7.68 -6.64
N VAL A 154 12.70 6.69 -6.84
CA VAL A 154 11.33 6.85 -7.34
C VAL A 154 10.37 6.44 -6.23
N LYS A 155 9.63 7.42 -5.70
CA LYS A 155 8.69 7.25 -4.59
C LYS A 155 7.26 7.30 -5.08
N LEU A 156 6.42 6.42 -4.54
CA LEU A 156 4.98 6.39 -4.81
C LEU A 156 4.24 5.65 -3.70
N ASP A 157 2.98 6.00 -3.51
CA ASP A 157 2.09 5.28 -2.60
C ASP A 157 1.44 4.12 -3.34
N SER A 158 1.69 2.90 -2.88
CA SER A 158 1.20 1.66 -3.50
C SER A 158 0.10 1.05 -2.65
N PHE A 159 -0.96 0.57 -3.29
CA PHE A 159 -2.04 -0.12 -2.58
C PHE A 159 -1.56 -1.44 -1.99
N VAL A 160 -2.03 -1.73 -0.78
CA VAL A 160 -1.76 -2.95 -0.04
C VAL A 160 -2.95 -3.89 -0.23
N VAL A 161 -2.74 -5.00 -0.94
CA VAL A 161 -3.81 -5.92 -1.34
C VAL A 161 -3.55 -7.33 -0.79
N PRO A 162 -4.60 -8.11 -0.47
CA PRO A 162 -4.41 -9.49 -0.05
C PRO A 162 -4.02 -10.36 -1.25
N ALA A 163 -3.22 -11.40 -1.01
CA ALA A 163 -2.90 -12.45 -1.97
C ALA A 163 -4.10 -13.39 -2.24
N GLU A 164 -5.23 -12.82 -2.66
CA GLU A 164 -6.46 -13.52 -3.02
C GLU A 164 -6.87 -13.20 -4.46
N GLY A 165 -7.75 -14.03 -5.03
CA GLY A 165 -8.25 -13.84 -6.39
C GLY A 165 -7.12 -13.74 -7.41
N GLU A 166 -7.10 -12.64 -8.17
CA GLU A 166 -6.08 -12.36 -9.19
C GLU A 166 -4.67 -12.19 -8.61
N PHE A 167 -4.54 -11.79 -7.34
CA PHE A 167 -3.25 -11.56 -6.69
C PHE A 167 -2.61 -12.84 -6.16
N THR A 168 -3.33 -13.97 -6.11
CA THR A 168 -2.79 -15.27 -5.68
C THR A 168 -1.53 -15.67 -6.45
N LYS A 169 -1.47 -15.33 -7.75
CA LYS A 169 -0.32 -15.68 -8.63
C LYS A 169 0.87 -14.72 -8.49
N TRP A 170 0.68 -13.60 -7.82
CA TRP A 170 1.64 -12.49 -7.70
C TRP A 170 2.11 -12.28 -6.27
N GLY A 171 1.33 -12.74 -5.29
CA GLY A 171 1.59 -12.62 -3.88
C GLY A 171 2.56 -13.66 -3.31
N PRO A 172 2.89 -13.52 -2.02
CA PRO A 172 3.69 -14.48 -1.29
C PRO A 172 3.01 -15.85 -1.24
N GLU A 173 3.80 -16.91 -1.04
CA GLU A 173 3.23 -18.21 -0.69
C GLU A 173 2.40 -18.10 0.60
N LYS A 174 1.24 -18.76 0.62
CA LYS A 174 0.35 -18.73 1.77
C LYS A 174 1.04 -19.41 2.95
N VAL A 175 1.26 -18.67 4.04
CA VAL A 175 1.71 -19.28 5.30
C VAL A 175 0.51 -20.00 5.91
N PRO A 176 0.66 -21.25 6.41
CA PRO A 176 -0.45 -21.96 7.02
C PRO A 176 -1.07 -21.12 8.14
N SER A 177 -2.36 -20.78 8.02
CA SER A 177 -3.12 -20.12 9.07
C SER A 177 -3.11 -21.05 10.28
N GLN A 178 -2.62 -20.60 11.45
CA GLN A 178 -2.74 -21.39 12.66
C GLN A 178 -4.23 -21.67 12.91
N PRO A 179 -4.60 -22.88 13.35
CA PRO A 179 -6.01 -23.19 13.62
C PRO A 179 -6.52 -22.22 14.68
N THR A 180 -7.51 -21.40 14.31
CA THR A 180 -8.32 -20.64 15.24
C THR A 180 -8.84 -21.62 16.29
N LYS A 181 -8.42 -21.47 17.55
CA LYS A 181 -9.02 -22.23 18.65
C LYS A 181 -10.54 -22.04 18.55
N PRO A 182 -11.34 -23.12 18.53
CA PRO A 182 -12.79 -22.99 18.61
C PRO A 182 -13.15 -22.07 19.77
N PRO A 183 -14.19 -21.22 19.64
CA PRO A 183 -14.72 -20.50 20.78
C PRO A 183 -14.94 -21.53 21.89
N ALA A 184 -14.38 -21.27 23.09
CA ALA A 184 -14.71 -22.07 24.25
C ALA A 184 -16.24 -22.07 24.37
N GLU A 185 -16.86 -23.23 24.23
CA GLU A 185 -18.29 -23.37 24.47
C GLU A 185 -18.60 -22.76 25.83
N SER A 186 -19.46 -21.76 25.83
CA SER A 186 -20.03 -21.19 27.05
C SER A 186 -20.69 -22.33 27.81
N GLY A 187 -20.05 -22.76 28.90
CA GLY A 187 -20.59 -23.78 29.79
C GLY A 187 -21.95 -23.34 30.27
N LYS A 188 -22.98 -24.05 29.82
CA LYS A 188 -24.36 -23.89 30.29
C LYS A 188 -24.42 -24.32 31.76
N PRO A 189 -24.75 -23.44 32.73
CA PRO A 189 -25.07 -23.92 34.07
C PRO A 189 -26.43 -24.64 33.98
N SER A 190 -26.41 -25.97 34.08
CA SER A 190 -27.61 -26.76 34.36
C SER A 190 -27.78 -26.79 35.88
N GLY A 191 -28.84 -26.14 36.36
CA GLY A 191 -29.19 -26.13 37.78
C GLY A 191 -30.38 -25.22 38.05
N SER A 192 -31.58 -25.69 37.70
CA SER A 192 -32.82 -25.10 38.20
C SER A 192 -33.13 -25.69 39.57
N ALA A 193 -33.09 -24.88 40.62
CA ALA A 193 -33.76 -25.14 41.89
C ALA A 193 -34.44 -23.82 42.35
N SER A 194 -35.75 -23.95 42.56
CA SER A 194 -36.75 -22.92 42.86
C SER A 194 -36.52 -22.19 44.20
N PRO A 195 -37.01 -20.94 44.39
CA PRO A 195 -36.82 -20.17 45.62
C PRO A 195 -37.91 -20.48 46.66
N SER A 196 -37.57 -20.34 47.94
CA SER A 196 -38.51 -20.15 49.05
C SER A 196 -37.84 -19.36 50.17
N ALA A 197 -38.68 -18.67 50.92
CA ALA A 197 -38.46 -17.35 51.49
C ALA A 197 -37.94 -17.30 52.95
N ASP A 198 -37.27 -16.17 53.24
CA ASP A 198 -37.43 -15.28 54.42
C ASP A 198 -36.87 -15.66 55.82
N PRO A 199 -36.64 -14.64 56.70
CA PRO A 199 -35.35 -14.42 57.37
C PRO A 199 -35.42 -14.50 58.91
N GLN A 200 -34.28 -14.68 59.59
CA GLN A 200 -34.17 -14.23 60.99
C GLN A 200 -32.72 -14.07 61.52
N ALA A 201 -32.43 -12.83 61.89
CA ALA A 201 -31.76 -12.36 63.12
C ALA A 201 -30.34 -12.84 63.52
N SER A 202 -29.46 -11.83 63.53
CA SER A 202 -28.71 -11.30 64.69
C SER A 202 -27.47 -12.00 65.22
N ALA A 203 -26.32 -11.30 65.12
CA ALA A 203 -25.49 -10.77 66.22
C ALA A 203 -24.05 -10.52 65.68
N SER A 204 -23.67 -9.26 65.40
CA SER A 204 -22.88 -8.36 66.27
C SER A 204 -21.56 -8.91 66.81
N ALA A 205 -20.44 -8.31 66.37
CA ALA A 205 -19.34 -7.76 67.18
C ALA A 205 -18.21 -7.29 66.23
N THR A 206 -18.12 -6.00 65.90
CA THR A 206 -17.26 -4.95 66.53
C THR A 206 -15.76 -5.19 66.41
N GLY A 207 -15.08 -4.26 65.71
CA GLY A 207 -13.61 -4.13 65.76
C GLY A 207 -13.01 -3.22 64.68
N SER A 208 -13.12 -1.91 64.85
CA SER A 208 -12.24 -0.87 64.28
C SER A 208 -12.00 0.12 65.44
N PRO A 209 -10.81 0.76 65.65
CA PRO A 209 -10.00 1.42 64.61
C PRO A 209 -8.45 1.38 64.76
N SER A 210 -7.77 1.70 63.64
CA SER A 210 -6.59 2.59 63.37
C SER A 210 -5.56 2.98 64.47
N PRO A 211 -4.45 3.71 64.17
CA PRO A 211 -3.50 3.74 63.04
C PRO A 211 -2.01 3.71 63.53
N GLY A 212 -1.02 3.73 62.63
CA GLY A 212 0.37 4.01 63.03
C GLY A 212 1.38 4.04 61.90
N GLU A 213 1.84 5.25 61.55
CA GLU A 213 2.98 5.59 60.69
C GLU A 213 4.33 5.05 61.22
N SER A 214 5.30 4.80 60.33
CA SER A 214 6.61 5.48 60.33
C SER A 214 7.61 4.90 59.30
N GLN A 215 8.00 5.78 58.38
CA GLN A 215 9.34 6.12 57.85
C GLN A 215 10.51 5.12 57.75
N GLY A 216 11.27 5.30 56.66
CA GLY A 216 12.72 5.08 56.53
C GLY A 216 13.13 4.82 55.08
N ALA A 217 13.48 5.85 54.29
CA ALA A 217 14.85 6.27 53.91
C ALA A 217 15.49 5.32 52.87
N GLU A 218 15.83 5.75 51.64
CA GLU A 218 17.05 6.44 51.18
C GLU A 218 16.75 7.03 49.75
N GLY A 219 17.30 8.10 49.20
CA GLY A 219 18.50 8.89 49.46
C GLY A 219 19.32 9.10 48.15
N GLN A 220 19.19 10.29 47.53
CA GLN A 220 20.14 11.01 46.63
C GLN A 220 20.56 10.37 45.27
N GLY A 221 20.72 11.10 44.15
CA GLY A 221 20.77 12.54 43.84
C GLY A 221 20.39 12.78 42.35
N GLY A 222 19.86 13.94 41.97
CA GLY A 222 20.62 15.16 41.65
C GLY A 222 21.27 15.02 40.26
N SER A 223 20.84 15.69 39.18
CA SER A 223 20.70 17.13 39.05
C SER A 223 19.84 17.49 37.84
N GLY A 224 18.96 18.48 37.98
CA GLY A 224 18.32 19.17 36.86
C GLY A 224 19.17 20.35 36.40
N ILE A 225 19.11 20.65 35.10
CA ILE A 225 19.28 22.00 34.53
C ILE A 225 18.35 22.11 33.32
N ALA A 226 17.45 23.08 33.36
CA ALA A 226 16.85 23.79 32.23
C ALA A 226 16.73 25.27 32.68
N PRO A 227 16.49 26.28 31.82
CA PRO A 227 16.33 26.28 30.36
C PRO A 227 17.26 27.30 29.66
N GLY A 228 17.32 27.27 28.33
CA GLY A 228 18.00 28.28 27.52
C GLY A 228 17.17 28.61 26.28
N GLU A 229 16.40 29.69 26.39
CA GLU A 229 15.68 30.39 25.32
C GLU A 229 16.64 30.88 24.22
N HIS A 230 16.23 30.72 22.95
CA HIS A 230 16.68 31.57 21.85
C HIS A 230 15.66 31.49 20.69
N ASP A 231 14.86 32.54 20.57
CA ASP A 231 14.08 32.95 19.38
C ASP A 231 14.82 34.13 18.69
N PRO A 232 14.33 34.77 17.61
CA PRO A 232 14.01 34.24 16.28
C PRO A 232 14.57 35.16 15.14
N ALA A 233 14.63 34.66 13.89
CA ALA A 233 14.57 35.40 12.60
C ALA A 233 14.75 34.35 11.47
N GLY A 234 13.95 34.21 10.41
CA GLY A 234 13.16 35.18 9.66
C GLY A 234 13.87 35.45 8.32
N ASP A 235 13.43 34.84 7.21
CA ASP A 235 13.29 35.51 5.90
C ASP A 235 12.60 34.59 4.86
N ALA A 236 11.79 35.22 4.02
CA ALA A 236 11.03 34.65 2.91
C ALA A 236 11.69 35.05 1.58
N GLY A 237 11.62 34.21 0.54
CA GLY A 237 12.02 34.69 -0.79
C GLY A 237 11.93 33.67 -1.94
N HIS A 238 10.91 33.89 -2.77
CA HIS A 238 10.71 33.50 -4.18
C HIS A 238 10.35 32.06 -4.52
#